data_AF-A0A915L8A4-F1
#
_entry.id   AF-A0A915L8A4-F1
#
_cell.length_a   1.000
_cell.length_b   1.000
_cell.length_c   1.000
_cell.angle_alpha   90.00
_cell.angle_beta   90.00
_cell.angle_gamma   90.00
#
_symmetry.space_group_name_H-M   'P 1'
#
loop_
_entity.id
_entity.type
_entity.pdbx_description
1 polymer ?
#
loop_
_entity_poly.entity_id
_entity_poly.type
_entity_poly.pdbx_seq_one_letter_code
_entity_poly.pdbx_strand_id
1 'polypeptide(L)'
;MTHPFYLRLPYVAKLDNQIEPGQSLIVRGQSTNDTFVINLATSSSIEDCKDLVLHVSIRVKKGTIVFNSLSNGQWGKEEVHKCPLEKGQDFSVRIRSHPDKFEVFLKGKSLGSFDYRQPISTISHVQILGDLVLNAVGWEGNYYVKKFFSRNLNF
;
A
#
# COMPACT_ATOMS: atom_id res chain seq x y z
N MET A 1 -21.97 -19.42 -14.60
CA MET A 1 -20.95 -18.39 -14.89
C MET A 1 -20.75 -17.57 -13.62
N THR A 2 -19.72 -17.88 -12.83
CA THR A 2 -19.37 -17.12 -11.62
C THR A 2 -18.71 -15.82 -12.06
N HIS A 3 -19.38 -14.69 -11.86
CA HIS A 3 -18.73 -13.39 -12.01
C HIS A 3 -17.59 -13.33 -10.98
N PRO A 4 -16.35 -12.98 -11.37
CA PRO A 4 -15.31 -12.72 -10.38
C PRO A 4 -15.81 -11.66 -9.39
N PHE A 5 -15.76 -11.98 -8.09
CA PHE A 5 -16.16 -11.06 -7.04
C PHE A 5 -15.12 -9.93 -6.94
N TYR A 6 -15.41 -8.81 -7.59
CA TYR A 6 -14.63 -7.58 -7.44
C TYR A 6 -15.09 -6.83 -6.20
N LEU A 7 -14.14 -6.27 -5.45
CA LEU A 7 -14.42 -5.38 -4.32
C LEU A 7 -14.90 -4.03 -4.85
N ARG A 8 -15.96 -3.48 -4.24
CA ARG A 8 -16.53 -2.19 -4.65
C ARG A 8 -15.61 -1.04 -4.29
N LEU A 9 -15.54 -0.05 -5.18
CA LEU A 9 -14.86 1.22 -4.97
C LEU A 9 -15.86 2.35 -4.67
N PRO A 10 -15.49 3.35 -3.86
CA PRO A 10 -14.28 3.37 -3.03
C PRO A 10 -14.30 2.25 -1.99
N TYR A 11 -13.16 1.59 -1.81
CA TYR A 11 -12.99 0.54 -0.81
C TYR A 11 -12.42 1.18 0.46
N VAL A 12 -13.15 1.03 1.57
CA VAL A 12 -12.70 1.48 2.89
C VAL A 12 -12.79 0.30 3.86
N ALA A 13 -11.70 0.01 4.55
CA ALA A 13 -11.64 -1.05 5.54
C ALA A 13 -10.99 -0.55 6.82
N LYS A 14 -11.61 -0.85 7.96
CA LYS A 14 -11.03 -0.65 9.28
C LYS A 14 -9.99 -1.74 9.55
N LEU A 15 -8.89 -1.36 10.18
CA LEU A 15 -7.90 -2.30 10.68
C LEU A 15 -8.35 -2.85 12.04
N ASP A 16 -8.31 -4.17 12.19
CA ASP A 16 -8.60 -4.82 13.47
C ASP A 16 -7.47 -4.60 14.49
N ASN A 17 -6.24 -4.48 14.00
CA ASN A 17 -5.03 -4.27 14.80
C ASN A 17 -4.19 -3.14 14.23
N GLN A 18 -3.33 -2.56 15.07
CA GLN A 18 -2.35 -1.59 14.61
C GLN A 18 -1.34 -2.23 13.65
N ILE A 19 -0.80 -1.42 12.74
CA ILE A 19 0.26 -1.86 11.84
C ILE A 19 1.57 -1.91 12.61
N GLU A 20 2.24 -3.05 12.55
CA GLU A 20 3.56 -3.25 13.13
C GLU A 20 4.64 -3.38 12.05
N PRO A 21 5.89 -2.98 12.35
CA PRO A 21 7.02 -3.28 11.50
C PRO A 21 7.11 -4.78 11.15
N GLY A 22 7.29 -5.09 9.87
CA GLY A 22 7.35 -6.45 9.35
C GLY A 22 6.06 -6.90 8.65
N GLN A 23 4.94 -6.27 8.94
CA GLN A 23 3.65 -6.52 8.28
C GLN A 23 3.59 -5.87 6.89
N SER A 24 2.73 -6.41 6.02
CA SER A 24 2.49 -5.88 4.68
C SER A 24 1.01 -5.77 4.37
N LEU A 25 0.60 -4.64 3.79
CA LEU A 25 -0.65 -4.52 3.05
C LEU A 25 -0.42 -5.01 1.62
N ILE A 26 -1.32 -5.85 1.13
CA ILE A 26 -1.34 -6.31 -0.25
C ILE A 26 -2.64 -5.87 -0.91
N VAL A 27 -2.51 -5.20 -2.05
CA VAL A 27 -3.61 -4.77 -2.90
C VAL A 27 -3.42 -5.36 -4.29
N ARG A 28 -4.38 -6.17 -4.73
CA ARG A 28 -4.39 -6.80 -6.06
C ARG A 28 -5.57 -6.30 -6.86
N GLY A 29 -5.31 -5.97 -8.12
CA GLY A 29 -6.29 -5.36 -8.99
C GLY A 29 -5.84 -5.35 -10.44
N GLN A 30 -6.61 -4.68 -11.28
CA GLN A 30 -6.26 -4.32 -12.64
C GLN A 30 -6.41 -2.81 -12.79
N SER A 31 -5.43 -2.14 -13.40
CA SER A 31 -5.56 -0.72 -13.73
C SER A 31 -6.56 -0.54 -14.86
N THR A 32 -7.50 0.40 -14.74
CA THR A 32 -8.51 0.61 -15.80
C THR A 32 -8.26 1.86 -16.62
N ASN A 33 -7.67 2.90 -16.02
CA ASN A 33 -7.42 4.16 -16.71
C ASN A 33 -6.19 4.90 -16.15
N ASP A 34 -6.37 6.05 -15.51
CA ASP A 34 -5.30 7.01 -15.31
C ASP A 34 -4.66 6.88 -13.93
N THR A 35 -5.42 7.16 -12.88
CA THR A 35 -4.87 7.23 -11.53
C THR A 35 -5.74 6.48 -10.54
N PHE A 36 -5.10 5.68 -9.70
CA PHE A 36 -5.71 5.15 -8.50
C PHE A 36 -4.79 5.38 -7.31
N VAL A 37 -5.38 5.35 -6.11
CA VAL A 37 -4.66 5.65 -4.88
C VAL A 37 -4.93 4.60 -3.80
N ILE A 38 -3.92 4.39 -2.96
CA ILE A 38 -3.98 3.54 -1.77
C ILE A 38 -3.54 4.41 -0.59
N ASN A 39 -4.42 4.58 0.38
CA ASN A 39 -4.21 5.43 1.55
C ASN A 39 -4.15 4.59 2.82
N LEU A 40 -3.19 4.90 3.69
CA LEU A 40 -3.19 4.51 5.09
C LEU A 40 -3.68 5.70 5.91
N ALA A 41 -4.95 5.65 6.31
CA ALA A 41 -5.71 6.77 6.85
C ALA A 41 -5.97 6.62 8.35
N THR A 42 -6.21 7.77 9.00
CA THR A 42 -6.58 7.83 10.43
C THR A 42 -8.10 7.76 10.67
N SER A 43 -8.92 7.83 9.61
CA SER A 43 -10.38 7.74 9.70
C SER A 43 -11.01 7.04 8.50
N SER A 44 -12.28 6.67 8.62
CA SER A 44 -13.07 6.06 7.54
C SER A 44 -13.61 7.06 6.52
N SER A 45 -13.72 8.35 6.87
CA SER A 45 -14.21 9.37 5.94
C SER A 45 -13.12 9.66 4.92
N ILE A 46 -13.45 9.55 3.63
CA ILE A 46 -12.54 9.96 2.54
C ILE A 46 -12.59 11.48 2.36
N GLU A 47 -13.78 12.07 2.42
CA GLU A 47 -14.02 13.48 2.13
C GLU A 47 -13.47 14.39 3.24
N ASP A 48 -13.63 13.99 4.50
CA ASP A 48 -13.18 14.77 5.65
C ASP A 48 -11.82 14.32 6.20
N CYS A 49 -11.11 13.42 5.50
CA CYS A 49 -9.84 12.89 5.99
C CYS A 49 -8.79 14.01 6.02
N LYS A 50 -8.36 14.40 7.21
CA LYS A 50 -7.30 15.41 7.40
C LYS A 50 -5.92 14.82 7.58
N ASP A 51 -5.83 13.52 7.85
CA ASP A 51 -4.55 12.85 8.08
C ASP A 51 -4.45 11.53 7.30
N LEU A 52 -3.43 11.46 6.45
CA LEU A 52 -3.02 10.26 5.71
C LEU A 52 -1.55 10.02 6.02
N VAL A 53 -1.27 8.98 6.81
CA VAL A 53 0.11 8.63 7.20
C VAL A 53 0.92 8.22 5.97
N LEU A 54 0.26 7.59 5.00
CA LEU A 54 0.81 7.34 3.68
C LEU A 54 -0.29 7.47 2.62
N HIS A 55 0.00 8.25 1.59
CA HIS A 55 -0.76 8.34 0.35
C HIS A 55 0.11 7.80 -0.79
N VAL A 56 -0.35 6.73 -1.44
CA VAL A 56 0.30 6.17 -2.63
C VAL A 56 -0.59 6.45 -3.84
N SER A 57 -0.12 7.30 -4.76
CA SER A 57 -0.81 7.61 -6.01
C SER A 57 -0.09 6.99 -7.20
N ILE A 58 -0.72 6.02 -7.85
CA ILE A 58 -0.18 5.39 -9.06
C ILE A 58 -0.81 6.09 -10.27
N ARG A 59 0.01 6.89 -10.97
CA ARG A 59 -0.37 7.72 -12.12
C ARG A 59 0.05 6.99 -13.39
N VAL A 60 -0.78 6.04 -13.84
CA VAL A 60 -0.51 5.09 -14.92
C VAL A 60 -0.11 5.81 -16.21
N LYS A 61 -0.86 6.83 -16.65
CA LYS A 61 -0.54 7.56 -17.89
C LYS A 61 0.79 8.32 -17.81
N LYS A 62 1.19 8.75 -16.61
CA LYS A 62 2.47 9.44 -16.38
C LYS A 62 3.63 8.46 -16.16
N GLY A 63 3.36 7.16 -15.99
CA GLY A 63 4.38 6.17 -15.66
C GLY A 63 5.06 6.44 -14.31
N THR A 64 4.34 7.03 -13.36
CA THR A 64 4.89 7.41 -12.05
C THR A 64 4.04 6.89 -10.89
N ILE A 65 4.71 6.71 -9.76
CA ILE A 65 4.09 6.49 -8.46
C ILE A 65 4.55 7.61 -7.54
N VAL A 66 3.61 8.17 -6.78
CA VAL A 66 3.87 9.29 -5.87
C VAL A 66 3.53 8.88 -4.45
N PHE A 67 4.46 9.13 -3.54
CA PHE A 67 4.27 8.99 -2.11
C PHE A 67 4.14 10.38 -1.49
N ASN A 68 3.19 10.52 -0.57
CA ASN A 68 3.07 11.71 0.25
C ASN A 68 2.39 11.37 1.58
N SER A 69 2.28 12.37 2.45
CA SER A 69 1.45 12.34 3.64
C SER A 69 0.54 13.57 3.65
N LEU A 70 -0.61 13.44 4.27
CA LEU A 70 -1.51 14.56 4.57
C LEU A 70 -1.49 14.72 6.10
N SER A 71 -1.24 15.93 6.59
CA SER A 71 -1.32 16.21 8.02
C SER A 71 -2.09 17.50 8.27
N ASN A 72 -3.10 17.45 9.13
CA ASN A 72 -4.00 18.58 9.41
C ASN A 72 -4.59 19.21 8.13
N GLY A 73 -4.89 18.39 7.13
CA GLY A 73 -5.43 18.82 5.83
C GLY A 73 -4.40 19.45 4.89
N GLN A 74 -3.10 19.41 5.22
CA GLN A 74 -2.04 19.93 4.37
C GLN A 74 -1.17 18.80 3.80
N TRP A 75 -0.97 18.83 2.49
CA TRP A 75 -0.08 17.88 1.81
C TRP A 75 1.38 18.22 2.11
N GLY A 76 2.16 17.18 2.39
CA GLY A 76 3.62 17.30 2.46
C GLY A 76 4.28 17.41 1.09
N LYS A 77 5.61 17.29 1.08
CA LYS A 77 6.40 17.22 -0.15
C LYS A 77 6.17 15.87 -0.86
N GLU A 78 5.85 15.90 -2.15
CA GLU A 78 5.75 14.68 -2.96
C GLU A 78 7.11 14.00 -3.13
N GLU A 79 7.13 12.68 -3.02
CA GLU A 79 8.25 11.81 -3.42
C GLU A 79 7.81 11.01 -4.66
N VAL A 80 8.49 11.22 -5.78
CA VAL A 80 8.05 10.71 -7.09
C VAL A 80 9.04 9.66 -7.59
N HIS A 81 8.51 8.49 -7.97
CA HIS A 81 9.29 7.38 -8.52
C HIS A 81 8.71 6.91 -9.86
N LYS A 82 9.52 6.18 -10.63
CA LYS A 82 9.05 5.53 -11.87
C LYS A 82 8.13 4.36 -11.52
N CYS A 83 7.04 4.21 -12.27
CA CYS A 83 6.10 3.11 -12.12
C CYS A 83 5.87 2.44 -13.49
N PRO A 84 6.29 1.17 -13.67
CA PRO A 84 6.15 0.45 -14.93
C PRO A 84 4.76 -0.18 -15.11
N LEU A 85 3.72 0.33 -14.44
CA LEU A 85 2.36 -0.17 -14.60
C LEU A 85 1.70 0.53 -15.79
N GLU A 86 1.14 -0.25 -16.71
CA GLU A 86 0.40 0.25 -17.87
C GLU A 86 -1.11 0.06 -17.68
N LYS A 87 -1.91 0.75 -18.50
CA LYS A 87 -3.38 0.64 -18.50
C LYS A 87 -3.81 -0.78 -18.88
N GLY A 88 -4.79 -1.33 -18.16
CA GLY A 88 -5.32 -2.68 -18.41
C GLY A 88 -4.45 -3.80 -17.84
N GLN A 89 -3.32 -3.48 -17.20
CA GLN A 89 -2.48 -4.50 -16.58
C GLN A 89 -2.95 -4.83 -15.17
N ASP A 90 -2.93 -6.13 -14.86
CA ASP A 90 -3.03 -6.61 -13.49
C ASP A 90 -1.84 -6.10 -12.68
N PHE A 91 -2.07 -5.85 -11.39
CA PHE A 91 -1.05 -5.43 -10.44
C PHE A 91 -1.18 -6.15 -9.11
N SER A 92 -0.05 -6.22 -8.41
CA SER A 92 0.01 -6.52 -6.98
C SER A 92 0.91 -5.47 -6.35
N VAL A 93 0.29 -4.53 -5.62
CA VAL A 93 1.00 -3.55 -4.80
C VAL A 93 1.17 -4.15 -3.42
N ARG A 94 2.39 -4.14 -2.90
CA ARG A 94 2.69 -4.51 -1.52
C ARG A 94 3.31 -3.32 -0.81
N ILE A 95 2.72 -2.87 0.29
CA ILE A 95 3.25 -1.81 1.15
C ILE A 95 3.74 -2.48 2.43
N ARG A 96 5.06 -2.53 2.64
CA ARG A 96 5.68 -3.15 3.81
C ARG A 96 6.05 -2.10 4.85
N SER A 97 5.68 -2.37 6.10
CA SER A 97 6.09 -1.57 7.24
C SER A 97 7.48 -1.99 7.73
N HIS A 98 8.36 -1.02 7.97
CA HIS A 98 9.68 -1.18 8.58
C HIS A 98 9.77 -0.34 9.87
N PRO A 99 10.87 -0.37 10.66
CA PRO A 99 10.92 0.43 11.89
C PRO A 99 10.84 1.95 11.66
N ASP A 100 11.25 2.41 10.48
CA ASP A 100 11.46 3.83 10.16
C ASP A 100 10.74 4.30 8.88
N LYS A 101 10.20 3.37 8.07
CA LYS A 101 9.66 3.69 6.74
C LYS A 101 8.67 2.66 6.22
N PHE A 102 7.95 3.04 5.17
CA PHE A 102 7.27 2.09 4.29
C PHE A 102 8.15 1.76 3.08
N GLU A 103 8.10 0.52 2.59
CA GLU A 103 8.65 0.15 1.29
C GLU A 103 7.53 -0.36 0.38
N VAL A 104 7.42 0.20 -0.82
CA VAL A 104 6.34 -0.08 -1.76
C VAL A 104 6.87 -0.89 -2.94
N PHE A 105 6.22 -2.02 -3.21
CA PHE A 105 6.54 -2.94 -4.28
C PHE A 105 5.41 -3.03 -5.28
N LEU A 106 5.75 -3.16 -6.56
CA LEU A 106 4.82 -3.52 -7.63
C LEU A 106 5.29 -4.82 -8.27
N LYS A 107 4.42 -5.84 -8.31
CA LYS A 107 4.73 -7.17 -8.89
C LYS A 107 6.04 -7.75 -8.32
N GLY A 108 6.29 -7.55 -7.03
CA GLY A 108 7.48 -8.04 -6.33
C GLY A 108 8.74 -7.17 -6.47
N LYS A 109 8.74 -6.15 -7.34
CA LYS A 109 9.88 -5.22 -7.50
C LYS A 109 9.67 -3.96 -6.65
N SER A 110 10.69 -3.56 -5.89
CA SER A 110 10.65 -2.32 -5.09
C SER A 110 10.58 -1.11 -6.03
N LEU A 111 9.66 -0.20 -5.78
CA LEU A 111 9.54 1.07 -6.52
C LEU A 111 10.14 2.24 -5.74
N GLY A 112 10.16 2.14 -4.41
CA GLY A 112 10.70 3.17 -3.53
C GLY A 112 10.29 2.94 -2.08
N SER A 113 10.88 3.73 -1.19
CA SER A 113 10.55 3.78 0.22
C SER A 113 10.09 5.18 0.61
N PHE A 114 9.31 5.27 1.69
CA PHE A 114 8.79 6.51 2.23
C PHE A 114 9.01 6.54 3.74
N ASP A 115 9.88 7.43 4.21
CA ASP A 115 10.19 7.56 5.64
C ASP A 115 8.96 8.04 6.41
N TYR A 116 8.80 7.56 7.64
CA TYR A 116 7.66 7.95 8.47
C TYR A 116 7.69 9.44 8.79
N ARG A 117 6.64 10.15 8.35
CA ARG A 117 6.40 11.56 8.69
C ARG A 117 5.43 11.71 9.86
N GLN A 118 4.67 10.66 10.16
CA GLN A 118 3.65 10.60 11.21
C GLN A 118 3.71 9.23 11.91
N PRO A 119 3.26 9.09 13.17
CA PRO A 119 3.25 7.81 13.86
C PRO A 119 2.33 6.79 13.18
N ILE A 120 2.87 5.63 12.79
CA ILE A 120 2.10 4.58 12.11
C ILE A 120 0.99 3.97 12.99
N SER A 121 1.11 4.09 14.32
CA SER A 121 0.08 3.66 15.27
C SER A 121 -1.24 4.42 15.12
N THR A 122 -1.23 5.56 14.43
CA THR A 122 -2.46 6.34 14.14
C THR A 122 -3.25 5.81 12.95
N ILE A 123 -2.69 4.88 12.16
CA ILE A 123 -3.37 4.28 11.02
C ILE A 123 -4.48 3.37 11.55
N SER A 124 -5.71 3.64 11.11
CA SER A 124 -6.90 2.88 11.52
C SER A 124 -7.68 2.34 10.33
N HIS A 125 -7.46 2.89 9.13
CA HIS A 125 -8.20 2.50 7.93
C HIS A 125 -7.30 2.42 6.69
N VAL A 126 -7.69 1.56 5.77
CA VAL A 126 -7.21 1.56 4.38
C VAL A 126 -8.30 2.15 3.50
N GLN A 127 -7.93 3.09 2.64
CA GLN A 127 -8.85 3.63 1.62
C GLN A 127 -8.24 3.42 0.23
N ILE A 128 -9.01 2.84 -0.69
CA ILE A 128 -8.58 2.59 -2.07
C ILE A 128 -9.66 3.14 -3.00
N LEU A 129 -9.25 3.98 -3.95
CA LEU A 129 -10.16 4.68 -4.85
C LEU A 129 -9.46 5.04 -6.17
N GLY A 130 -10.26 5.43 -7.16
CA GLY A 130 -9.80 5.83 -8.49
C GLY A 130 -9.96 4.74 -9.54
N ASP A 131 -9.13 4.80 -10.57
CA ASP A 131 -9.27 4.04 -11.82
C ASP A 131 -8.65 2.62 -11.74
N LEU A 132 -9.32 1.72 -11.03
CA LEU A 132 -8.95 0.31 -10.94
C LEU A 132 -10.18 -0.61 -10.87
N VAL A 133 -9.97 -1.89 -11.18
CA VAL A 133 -10.79 -3.00 -10.67
C VAL A 133 -10.05 -3.61 -9.50
N LEU A 134 -10.71 -3.74 -8.35
CA LEU A 134 -10.11 -4.26 -7.13
C LEU A 134 -10.49 -5.73 -6.92
N ASN A 135 -9.49 -6.61 -6.86
CA ASN A 135 -9.70 -8.06 -6.72
C ASN A 135 -9.53 -8.54 -5.27
N ALA A 136 -8.50 -8.06 -4.58
CA ALA A 136 -8.21 -8.50 -3.22
C ALA A 136 -7.45 -7.43 -2.43
N VAL A 137 -7.76 -7.37 -1.14
CA VAL A 137 -7.03 -6.58 -0.14
C VAL A 137 -6.77 -7.51 1.04
N GLY A 138 -5.53 -7.53 1.54
CA GLY A 138 -5.17 -8.38 2.66
C GLY A 138 -3.96 -7.85 3.42
N TRP A 139 -3.91 -8.17 4.71
CA TRP A 139 -2.77 -7.92 5.58
C TRP A 139 -2.08 -9.24 5.88
N GLU A 140 -0.76 -9.28 5.73
CA GLU A 140 0.02 -10.48 6.00
C GLU A 140 1.41 -10.19 6.57
N GLY A 141 1.99 -11.23 7.18
CA GLY A 141 3.40 -11.31 7.54
C GLY A 141 3.75 -10.75 8.91
N ASN A 142 4.90 -11.20 9.41
CA ASN A 142 5.67 -10.65 10.52
C ASN A 142 7.16 -10.71 10.10
N TYR A 143 8.09 -10.15 10.88
CA TYR A 143 9.51 -10.43 10.66
C TYR A 143 9.81 -11.91 10.92
N TYR A 144 10.04 -12.67 9.84
CA TYR A 144 10.50 -14.05 9.95
C TYR A 144 12.00 -14.07 10.23
N VAL A 145 12.38 -14.51 11.43
CA VAL A 145 13.78 -14.89 11.70
C VAL A 145 14.06 -16.17 10.90
N LYS A 146 14.88 -16.08 9.85
CA LYS A 146 15.41 -17.29 9.20
C LYS A 146 16.28 -18.02 10.22
N LYS A 147 15.76 -19.10 10.83
CA LYS A 147 16.58 -20.05 11.56
C LYS A 147 17.49 -20.76 10.54
N PHE A 148 18.74 -20.32 10.44
CA PHE A 148 19.78 -21.10 9.79
C PHE A 148 20.01 -22.35 10.64
N PHE A 149 19.49 -23.50 10.22
CA PHE A 149 19.92 -24.77 10.77
C PHE A 149 21.34 -25.04 10.27
N SER A 150 22.34 -24.80 11.13
CA SER A 150 23.66 -25.40 10.93
C SER A 150 23.49 -26.91 11.07
N ARG A 151 23.59 -27.62 9.96
CA ARG A 151 23.66 -29.07 9.95
C ARG A 151 25.10 -29.43 10.32
N ASN A 152 25.37 -29.63 11.61
CA ASN A 152 26.62 -30.22 12.07
C ASN A 152 26.68 -31.65 11.53
N LEU A 153 27.44 -31.84 10.45
CA LEU A 153 27.94 -33.15 10.06
C LEU A 153 29.15 -33.41 10.97
N ASN A 154 28.97 -34.23 11.99
CA ASN A 154 30.09 -34.86 12.67
C ASN A 154 30.50 -36.07 11.83
N PHE A 155 31.79 -36.10 11.49
CA PHE A 155 32.50 -37.21 10.84
C PHE A 155 32.51 -38.46 11.72
#